data_AF-A0A1G8DVG1-F1
#
_entry.id   AF-A0A1G8DVG1-F1
#
_cell.length_a   1.000
_cell.length_b   1.000
_cell.length_c   1.000
_cell.angle_alpha   90.00
_cell.angle_beta   90.00
_cell.angle_gamma   90.00
#
_symmetry.space_group_name_H-M   'P 1'
#
loop_
_entity.id
_entity.type
_entity.pdbx_description
1 polymer ?
#
loop_
_entity_poly.entity_id
_entity_poly.type
_entity_poly.pdbx_seq_one_letter_code
_entity_poly.pdbx_strand_id
1 'polypeptide(L)'
;MKEFILGILPGAVFFYRYSPRFSVGRMVGLLLMEFAPYLLIAVINSINVKFVLFGFVLVYGIYDFGYLHNDYKAEKERSGATIRSQFSEFNYLAFAIYRVPVVFFVFYYLASLGGGDILKSIAITACIVPFFIIHNELRSPRARIITFIVLNGLKIVSRIILLGPNCLYFVFSAMPHLVIKLLHYLGAKEIVLVDDKTLKSITLQIYFGFLTLLLFVDPFLVVAAVPYFLNHAKSIFRDFIKVRTL
;
A
#
# COMPACT_ATOMS: atom_id res chain seq x y z
N MET A 1 -7.55 24.33 -5.78
CA MET A 1 -8.62 23.38 -6.23
C MET A 1 -8.13 21.93 -6.13
N LYS A 2 -6.89 21.62 -6.54
CA LYS A 2 -6.28 20.30 -6.31
C LYS A 2 -6.23 19.92 -4.81
N GLU A 3 -5.90 20.86 -3.92
CA GLU A 3 -5.83 20.64 -2.47
C GLU A 3 -7.16 20.23 -1.85
N PHE A 4 -8.25 20.81 -2.36
CA PHE A 4 -9.61 20.45 -1.95
C PHE A 4 -9.94 19.02 -2.37
N ILE A 5 -9.82 18.72 -3.68
CA ILE A 5 -10.11 17.37 -4.22
C ILE A 5 -9.25 16.31 -3.53
N LEU A 6 -7.95 16.60 -3.39
CA LEU A 6 -7.02 15.71 -2.73
C LEU A 6 -7.26 15.64 -1.21
N GLY A 7 -7.81 16.66 -0.58
CA GLY A 7 -8.13 16.69 0.85
C GLY A 7 -9.41 15.91 1.20
N ILE A 8 -10.43 15.94 0.34
CA ILE A 8 -11.72 15.29 0.62
C ILE A 8 -11.75 13.80 0.29
N LEU A 9 -10.92 13.31 -0.64
CA LEU A 9 -10.98 11.94 -1.15
C LEU A 9 -9.76 11.11 -0.67
N PRO A 10 -9.93 10.20 0.32
CA PRO A 10 -8.85 9.31 0.77
C PRO A 10 -8.22 8.51 -0.36
N GLY A 11 -6.89 8.54 -0.47
CA GLY A 11 -6.13 7.86 -1.51
C GLY A 11 -5.98 8.68 -2.80
N ALA A 12 -6.63 9.83 -2.91
CA ALA A 12 -6.55 10.68 -4.10
C ALA A 12 -5.15 11.23 -4.34
N VAL A 13 -4.36 11.49 -3.29
CA VAL A 13 -2.94 11.88 -3.43
C VAL A 13 -2.17 10.82 -4.19
N PHE A 14 -2.39 9.55 -3.84
CA PHE A 14 -1.75 8.43 -4.51
C PHE A 14 -2.14 8.39 -6.00
N PHE A 15 -3.43 8.49 -6.34
CA PHE A 15 -3.87 8.50 -7.74
C PHE A 15 -3.33 9.70 -8.52
N TYR A 16 -3.36 10.89 -7.91
CA TYR A 16 -2.88 12.12 -8.51
C TYR A 16 -1.39 12.06 -8.85
N ARG A 17 -0.57 11.48 -7.96
CA ARG A 17 0.86 11.22 -8.20
C ARG A 17 1.12 10.41 -9.47
N TYR A 18 0.21 9.52 -9.85
CA TYR A 18 0.37 8.71 -11.06
C TYR A 18 -0.41 9.23 -12.27
N SER A 19 -1.12 10.37 -12.14
CA SER A 19 -1.92 11.00 -13.20
C SER A 19 -1.14 11.39 -14.47
N PRO A 20 0.11 11.92 -14.45
CA PRO A 20 0.77 12.38 -15.67
C PRO A 20 1.30 11.22 -16.52
N ARG A 21 1.28 10.00 -15.95
CA ARG A 21 1.56 8.74 -16.64
C ARG A 21 0.46 7.73 -16.30
N PHE A 22 -0.79 8.22 -16.23
CA PHE A 22 -1.93 7.39 -15.84
C PHE A 22 -2.07 6.28 -16.87
N SER A 23 -2.01 5.05 -16.41
CA SER A 23 -2.30 3.89 -17.24
C SER A 23 -3.23 2.98 -16.48
N VAL A 24 -4.16 2.36 -17.22
CA VAL A 24 -5.10 1.38 -16.68
C VAL A 24 -4.35 0.30 -15.89
N GLY A 25 -3.17 -0.13 -16.36
CA GLY A 25 -2.33 -1.11 -15.66
C GLY A 25 -1.77 -0.68 -14.30
N ARG A 26 -1.61 0.63 -14.04
CA ARG A 26 -1.23 1.14 -12.71
C ARG A 26 -2.42 1.17 -11.76
N MET A 27 -3.59 1.59 -12.24
CA MET A 27 -4.83 1.58 -11.46
C MET A 27 -5.23 0.15 -11.08
N VAL A 28 -5.22 -0.76 -12.06
CA VAL A 28 -5.45 -2.20 -11.85
C VAL A 28 -4.43 -2.76 -10.86
N GLY A 29 -3.16 -2.39 -11.00
CA GLY A 29 -2.13 -2.81 -10.04
C GLY A 29 -2.44 -2.40 -8.61
N LEU A 30 -2.86 -1.15 -8.39
CA LEU A 30 -3.25 -0.68 -7.06
C LEU A 30 -4.46 -1.43 -6.51
N LEU A 31 -5.51 -1.60 -7.32
CA LEU A 31 -6.71 -2.34 -6.90
C LEU A 31 -6.35 -3.78 -6.50
N LEU A 32 -5.48 -4.43 -7.28
CA LEU A 32 -4.99 -5.78 -7.01
C LEU A 32 -4.14 -5.88 -5.74
N MET A 33 -3.44 -4.83 -5.34
CA MET A 33 -2.54 -4.88 -4.16
C MET A 33 -3.23 -4.44 -2.87
N GLU A 34 -4.11 -3.46 -2.95
CA GLU A 34 -4.53 -2.68 -1.78
C GLU A 34 -6.02 -2.85 -1.46
N PHE A 35 -6.80 -3.41 -2.38
CA PHE A 35 -8.25 -3.60 -2.20
C PHE A 35 -8.70 -5.05 -2.40
N ALA A 36 -8.35 -5.67 -3.52
CA ALA A 36 -8.81 -7.01 -3.90
C ALA A 36 -8.45 -8.11 -2.87
N PRO A 37 -7.24 -8.17 -2.27
CA PRO A 37 -6.92 -9.19 -1.27
C PRO A 37 -7.83 -9.11 -0.04
N TYR A 38 -8.09 -7.89 0.44
CA TYR A 38 -8.96 -7.63 1.59
C TYR A 38 -10.42 -7.96 1.28
N LEU A 39 -10.87 -7.65 0.06
CA LEU A 39 -12.21 -8.02 -0.40
C LEU A 39 -12.38 -9.55 -0.46
N LEU A 40 -11.42 -10.27 -1.03
CA LEU A 40 -11.47 -11.73 -1.11
C LEU A 40 -11.49 -12.36 0.28
N ILE A 41 -10.66 -11.86 1.20
CA ILE A 41 -10.64 -12.36 2.58
C ILE A 41 -11.97 -12.08 3.28
N ALA A 42 -12.56 -10.91 3.05
CA ALA A 42 -13.86 -10.59 3.60
C ALA A 42 -14.96 -11.52 3.08
N VAL A 43 -14.93 -11.87 1.78
CA VAL A 43 -15.86 -12.85 1.20
C VAL A 43 -15.63 -14.24 1.79
N ILE A 44 -14.39 -14.73 1.79
CA ILE A 44 -14.02 -16.07 2.30
C ILE A 44 -14.45 -16.24 3.76
N ASN A 45 -14.27 -15.19 4.57
CA ASN A 45 -14.54 -15.23 6.01
C ASN A 45 -15.90 -14.63 6.41
N SER A 46 -16.76 -14.31 5.44
CA SER A 46 -18.06 -13.66 5.69
C SER A 46 -17.97 -12.38 6.54
N ILE A 47 -16.88 -11.63 6.40
CA ILE A 47 -16.68 -10.33 7.06
C ILE A 47 -17.46 -9.27 6.29
N ASN A 48 -18.09 -8.35 7.01
CA ASN A 48 -18.80 -7.24 6.39
C ASN A 48 -17.83 -6.39 5.54
N VAL A 49 -18.11 -6.29 4.23
CA VAL A 49 -17.32 -5.51 3.26
C VAL A 49 -17.13 -4.04 3.67
N LYS A 50 -18.04 -3.48 4.48
CA LYS A 50 -17.87 -2.14 5.03
C LYS A 50 -16.53 -1.99 5.76
N PHE A 51 -16.07 -3.01 6.49
CA PHE A 51 -14.77 -2.97 7.17
C PHE A 51 -13.57 -2.92 6.22
N VAL A 52 -13.68 -3.51 5.02
CA VAL A 52 -12.65 -3.40 3.97
C VAL A 52 -12.57 -1.96 3.46
N LEU A 53 -13.73 -1.36 3.15
CA LEU A 53 -13.82 0.04 2.71
C LEU A 53 -13.30 0.99 3.79
N PHE A 54 -13.64 0.74 5.04
CA PHE A 54 -13.19 1.52 6.19
C PHE A 54 -11.68 1.42 6.39
N GLY A 55 -11.10 0.22 6.33
CA GLY A 55 -9.66 0.03 6.42
C GLY A 55 -8.91 0.71 5.28
N PHE A 56 -9.48 0.76 4.07
CA PHE A 56 -8.91 1.51 2.95
C PHE A 56 -8.93 3.02 3.25
N VAL A 57 -10.09 3.58 3.61
CA VAL A 57 -10.23 5.01 3.91
C VAL A 57 -9.34 5.43 5.08
N LEU A 58 -9.28 4.62 6.14
CA LEU A 58 -8.53 4.91 7.35
C LEU A 58 -7.02 4.92 7.07
N VAL A 59 -6.50 3.88 6.40
CA VAL A 59 -5.09 3.85 6.02
C VAL A 59 -4.76 5.00 5.08
N TYR A 60 -5.50 5.21 4.01
CA TYR A 60 -5.15 6.22 3.01
C TYR A 60 -5.46 7.66 3.42
N GLY A 61 -6.45 7.87 4.29
CA GLY A 61 -6.72 9.19 4.87
C GLY A 61 -5.55 9.72 5.70
N ILE A 62 -4.73 8.82 6.25
CA ILE A 62 -3.53 9.16 7.01
C ILE A 62 -2.28 9.05 6.13
N TYR A 63 -2.15 7.99 5.32
CA TYR A 63 -0.95 7.71 4.55
C TYR A 63 -0.67 8.75 3.45
N ASP A 64 -1.72 9.41 2.96
CA ASP A 64 -1.62 10.51 2.00
C ASP A 64 -0.80 11.70 2.56
N PHE A 65 -0.86 11.97 3.87
CA PHE A 65 0.01 13.01 4.50
C PHE A 65 1.48 12.66 4.36
N GLY A 66 1.83 11.38 4.55
CA GLY A 66 3.21 10.91 4.40
C GLY A 66 3.70 11.10 2.96
N TYR A 67 2.93 10.65 1.98
CA TYR A 67 3.30 10.81 0.57
C TYR A 67 3.52 12.27 0.17
N LEU A 68 2.62 13.16 0.59
CA LEU A 68 2.76 14.59 0.32
C LEU A 68 4.03 15.15 0.99
N HIS A 69 4.23 14.88 2.28
CA HIS A 69 5.43 15.36 3.00
C HIS A 69 6.74 14.94 2.30
N ASN A 70 6.79 13.71 1.81
CA ASN A 70 7.93 13.21 1.04
C ASN A 70 8.13 13.92 -0.29
N ASP A 71 7.06 14.13 -1.03
CA ASP A 71 7.14 14.74 -2.34
C ASP A 71 7.51 16.25 -2.22
N TYR A 72 7.08 16.94 -1.15
CA TYR A 72 7.56 18.30 -0.80
C TYR A 72 9.03 18.36 -0.43
N LYS A 73 9.51 17.43 0.41
CA LYS A 73 10.90 17.44 0.85
C LYS A 73 11.87 17.11 -0.28
N ALA A 74 11.51 16.15 -1.14
CA ALA A 74 12.33 15.76 -2.29
C ALA A 74 12.51 16.88 -3.33
N GLU A 75 11.55 17.79 -3.46
CA GLU A 75 11.69 19.00 -4.27
C GLU A 75 12.80 19.90 -3.74
N LYS A 76 12.82 20.16 -2.42
CA LYS A 76 13.87 20.94 -1.76
C LYS A 76 15.26 20.34 -1.96
N GLU A 77 15.33 19.02 -2.14
CA GLU A 77 16.57 18.26 -2.34
C GLU A 77 16.93 18.03 -3.82
N ARG A 78 16.14 18.55 -4.79
CA ARG A 78 16.30 18.34 -6.24
C ARG A 78 16.43 16.86 -6.65
N SER A 79 15.88 15.92 -5.87
CA SER A 79 15.97 14.48 -6.12
C SER A 79 14.66 13.89 -6.68
N GLY A 80 14.69 13.35 -7.91
CA GLY A 80 13.56 12.62 -8.51
C GLY A 80 12.52 13.46 -9.27
N ALA A 81 12.98 14.43 -10.05
CA ALA A 81 12.24 15.58 -10.60
C ALA A 81 11.10 15.36 -11.61
N THR A 82 10.56 14.16 -11.87
CA THR A 82 9.55 13.99 -12.95
C THR A 82 8.11 13.74 -12.52
N ILE A 83 7.86 13.07 -11.40
CA ILE A 83 6.50 12.87 -10.86
C ILE A 83 6.17 13.88 -9.74
N ARG A 84 7.21 14.36 -9.05
CA ARG A 84 7.08 15.17 -7.83
C ARG A 84 6.84 16.66 -8.11
N SER A 85 7.14 17.14 -9.32
CA SER A 85 6.85 18.51 -9.75
C SER A 85 5.37 18.86 -9.74
N GLN A 86 4.47 17.87 -9.74
CA GLN A 86 3.02 18.09 -9.65
C GLN A 86 2.57 18.69 -8.31
N PHE A 87 3.43 18.61 -7.29
CA PHE A 87 3.18 19.10 -5.95
C PHE A 87 4.02 20.34 -5.59
N SER A 88 4.73 20.96 -6.55
CA SER A 88 5.62 22.10 -6.31
C SER A 88 4.92 23.30 -5.67
N GLU A 89 3.71 23.60 -6.15
CA GLU A 89 2.85 24.66 -5.61
C GLU A 89 1.72 24.09 -4.74
N PHE A 90 1.96 22.97 -4.03
CA PHE A 90 0.92 22.36 -3.22
C PHE A 90 0.77 23.07 -1.87
N ASN A 91 -0.42 23.59 -1.59
CA ASN A 91 -0.70 24.21 -0.29
C ASN A 91 -1.07 23.14 0.76
N TYR A 92 -0.06 22.72 1.53
CA TYR A 92 -0.19 21.74 2.62
C TYR A 92 -1.21 22.12 3.68
N LEU A 93 -1.27 23.40 4.04
CA LEU A 93 -2.20 23.91 5.04
C LEU A 93 -3.64 23.79 4.54
N ALA A 94 -3.90 24.20 3.29
CA ALA A 94 -5.21 24.05 2.68
C ALA A 94 -5.64 22.57 2.60
N PHE A 95 -4.73 21.68 2.18
CA PHE A 95 -5.01 20.23 2.21
C PHE A 95 -5.35 19.73 3.61
N ALA A 96 -4.57 20.10 4.63
CA ALA A 96 -4.80 19.66 6.00
C ALA A 96 -6.14 20.15 6.56
N ILE A 97 -6.53 21.40 6.25
CA ILE A 97 -7.82 21.99 6.65
C ILE A 97 -8.99 21.17 6.12
N TYR A 98 -8.92 20.62 4.90
CA TYR A 98 -9.98 19.75 4.38
C TYR A 98 -9.84 18.30 4.88
N ARG A 99 -8.61 17.80 4.95
CA ARG A 99 -8.33 16.39 5.23
C ARG A 99 -8.60 16.01 6.68
N VAL A 100 -8.14 16.82 7.64
CA VAL A 100 -8.27 16.51 9.07
C VAL A 100 -9.75 16.37 9.49
N PRO A 101 -10.67 17.29 9.12
CA PRO A 101 -12.09 17.12 9.40
C PRO A 101 -12.70 15.90 8.72
N VAL A 102 -12.33 15.59 7.48
CA VAL A 102 -12.83 14.40 6.77
C VAL A 102 -12.37 13.12 7.46
N VAL A 103 -11.09 13.03 7.83
CA VAL A 103 -10.54 11.89 8.57
C VAL A 103 -11.23 11.77 9.94
N PHE A 104 -11.40 12.89 10.65
CA PHE A 104 -12.10 12.90 11.94
C PHE A 104 -13.57 12.50 11.83
N PHE A 105 -14.31 13.02 10.85
CA PHE A 105 -15.70 12.67 10.60
C PHE A 105 -15.83 11.19 10.25
N VAL A 106 -14.97 10.67 9.37
CA VAL A 106 -14.94 9.25 9.06
C VAL A 106 -14.68 8.47 10.34
N PHE A 107 -13.65 8.80 11.13
CA PHE A 107 -13.35 8.09 12.37
C PHE A 107 -14.48 8.14 13.39
N TYR A 108 -15.15 9.28 13.54
CA TYR A 108 -16.30 9.44 14.41
C TYR A 108 -17.49 8.58 13.95
N TYR A 109 -17.82 8.65 12.66
CA TYR A 109 -18.88 7.84 12.08
C TYR A 109 -18.58 6.34 12.16
N LEU A 110 -17.32 5.95 12.01
CA LEU A 110 -16.90 4.57 12.20
C LEU A 110 -17.07 4.12 13.64
N ALA A 111 -16.60 4.92 14.60
CA ALA A 111 -16.72 4.60 16.02
C ALA A 111 -18.20 4.46 16.45
N SER A 112 -19.12 5.21 15.84
CA SER A 112 -20.55 5.14 16.14
C SER A 112 -21.27 3.92 15.55
N LEU A 113 -20.69 3.23 14.55
CA LEU A 113 -21.27 2.04 13.92
C LEU A 113 -21.03 0.73 14.70
N GLY A 114 -20.30 0.76 15.82
CA GLY A 114 -20.23 -0.34 16.78
C GLY A 114 -19.56 -1.65 16.31
N GLY A 115 -18.77 -1.62 15.22
CA GLY A 115 -18.18 -2.82 14.64
C GLY A 115 -16.66 -2.89 14.80
N GLY A 116 -16.14 -3.89 15.53
CA GLY A 116 -14.70 -4.11 15.69
C GLY A 116 -14.00 -3.07 16.58
N ASP A 117 -12.72 -3.33 16.92
CA ASP A 117 -11.89 -2.48 17.77
C ASP A 117 -11.40 -1.22 17.00
N ILE A 118 -12.34 -0.43 16.46
CA ILE A 118 -12.09 0.71 15.57
C ILE A 118 -11.14 1.72 16.19
N LEU A 119 -11.30 2.01 17.49
CA LEU A 119 -10.40 2.91 18.22
C LEU A 119 -8.95 2.41 18.19
N LYS A 120 -8.71 1.10 18.32
CA LYS A 120 -7.37 0.51 18.22
C LYS A 120 -6.82 0.61 16.79
N SER A 121 -7.65 0.37 15.78
CA SER A 121 -7.26 0.53 14.37
C SER A 121 -6.88 1.97 14.02
N ILE A 122 -7.67 2.95 14.52
CA ILE A 122 -7.37 4.39 14.40
C ILE A 122 -6.04 4.71 15.07
N ALA A 123 -5.83 4.28 16.32
CA ALA A 123 -4.61 4.54 17.06
C ALA A 123 -3.36 4.01 16.34
N ILE A 124 -3.41 2.76 15.86
CA ILE A 124 -2.29 2.13 15.13
C ILE A 124 -2.05 2.82 13.79
N THR A 125 -3.11 3.29 13.11
CA THR A 125 -2.95 4.02 11.86
C THR A 125 -2.37 5.40 12.07
N ALA A 126 -2.73 6.08 13.17
CA ALA A 126 -2.10 7.34 13.56
C ALA A 126 -0.58 7.15 13.80
N CYS A 127 -0.16 6.01 14.36
CA CYS A 127 1.26 5.67 14.52
C CYS A 127 2.01 5.54 13.18
N ILE A 128 1.33 5.31 12.05
CA ILE A 128 2.01 5.21 10.75
C ILE A 128 2.69 6.53 10.37
N VAL A 129 2.11 7.68 10.73
CA VAL A 129 2.64 9.02 10.38
C VAL A 129 4.04 9.26 10.94
N PRO A 130 4.30 9.16 12.27
CA PRO A 130 5.63 9.39 12.82
C PRO A 130 6.65 8.39 12.27
N PHE A 131 6.30 7.10 12.13
CA PHE A 131 7.21 6.12 11.51
C PHE A 131 7.53 6.45 10.05
N PHE A 132 6.56 7.04 9.33
CA PHE A 132 6.77 7.45 7.95
C PHE A 132 7.74 8.63 7.90
N ILE A 133 7.54 9.65 8.73
CA ILE A 133 8.46 10.79 8.82
C ILE A 133 9.88 10.30 9.17
N ILE A 134 10.01 9.51 10.24
CA ILE A 134 11.30 8.95 10.68
C ILE A 134 11.97 8.16 9.55
N HIS A 135 11.24 7.26 8.86
CA HIS A 135 11.77 6.45 7.77
C HIS A 135 12.47 7.29 6.69
N ASN A 136 11.93 8.46 6.37
CA ASN A 136 12.45 9.34 5.34
C ASN A 136 13.63 10.21 5.80
N GLU A 137 13.78 10.41 7.11
CA GLU A 137 14.91 11.16 7.68
C GLU A 137 16.12 10.28 7.98
N LEU A 138 15.91 8.98 8.19
CA LEU A 138 16.98 8.04 8.47
C LEU A 138 18.02 8.01 7.34
N ARG A 139 19.29 8.04 7.70
CA ARG A 139 20.42 7.87 6.76
C ARG A 139 20.97 6.44 6.77
N SER A 140 20.90 5.75 7.91
CA SER A 140 21.39 4.38 8.06
C SER A 140 20.54 3.38 7.24
N PRO A 141 21.15 2.58 6.35
CA PRO A 141 20.45 1.53 5.61
C PRO A 141 19.72 0.53 6.51
N ARG A 142 20.33 0.12 7.62
CA ARG A 142 19.73 -0.81 8.57
C ARG A 142 18.47 -0.23 9.23
N ALA A 143 18.56 1.01 9.70
CA ALA A 143 17.41 1.70 10.32
C ALA A 143 16.27 1.92 9.30
N ARG A 144 16.61 2.21 8.04
CA ARG A 144 15.67 2.32 6.93
C ARG A 144 14.93 1.00 6.65
N ILE A 145 15.62 -0.14 6.69
CA ILE A 145 14.99 -1.46 6.55
C ILE A 145 14.03 -1.73 7.70
N ILE A 146 14.46 -1.47 8.94
CA ILE A 146 13.62 -1.70 10.14
C ILE A 146 12.34 -0.85 10.05
N THR A 147 12.47 0.45 9.78
CA THR A 147 11.32 1.34 9.66
C THR A 147 10.43 0.98 8.47
N PHE A 148 10.98 0.46 7.37
CA PHE A 148 10.17 -0.08 6.27
C PHE A 148 9.35 -1.30 6.70
N ILE A 149 9.95 -2.25 7.44
CA ILE A 149 9.26 -3.42 7.98
C ILE A 149 8.15 -2.97 8.95
N VAL A 150 8.46 -2.06 9.87
CA VAL A 150 7.49 -1.50 10.83
C VAL A 150 6.34 -0.81 10.09
N LEU A 151 6.61 0.02 9.09
CA LEU A 151 5.58 0.71 8.32
C LEU A 151 4.63 -0.24 7.60
N ASN A 152 5.16 -1.28 6.95
CA ASN A 152 4.30 -2.28 6.32
C ASN A 152 3.55 -3.10 7.37
N GLY A 153 4.20 -3.46 8.49
CA GLY A 153 3.57 -4.15 9.61
C GLY A 153 2.40 -3.37 10.20
N LEU A 154 2.58 -2.09 10.50
CA LEU A 154 1.52 -1.21 11.06
C LEU A 154 0.31 -1.09 10.13
N LYS A 155 0.53 -0.98 8.81
CA LYS A 155 -0.56 -0.99 7.82
C LYS A 155 -1.36 -2.29 7.81
N ILE A 156 -0.65 -3.40 7.96
CA ILE A 156 -1.26 -4.72 7.98
C ILE A 156 -2.06 -4.87 9.27
N VAL A 157 -1.43 -4.59 10.42
CA VAL A 157 -2.07 -4.66 11.75
C VAL A 157 -3.28 -3.75 11.85
N SER A 158 -3.23 -2.51 11.34
CA SER A 158 -4.39 -1.61 11.41
C SER A 158 -5.60 -2.14 10.65
N ARG A 159 -5.38 -2.79 9.50
CA ARG A 159 -6.43 -3.43 8.71
C ARG A 159 -6.90 -4.74 9.35
N ILE A 160 -5.98 -5.52 9.93
CA ILE A 160 -6.28 -6.76 10.65
C ILE A 160 -7.28 -6.53 11.79
N ILE A 161 -7.10 -5.46 12.57
CA ILE A 161 -7.99 -5.15 13.69
C ILE A 161 -9.44 -4.88 13.24
N LEU A 162 -9.62 -4.35 12.02
CA LEU A 162 -10.94 -4.11 11.44
C LEU A 162 -11.58 -5.37 10.84
N LEU A 163 -10.77 -6.35 10.46
CA LEU A 163 -11.23 -7.58 9.79
C LEU A 163 -11.48 -8.74 10.76
N GLY A 164 -11.11 -8.61 12.04
CA GLY A 164 -11.39 -9.61 13.08
C GLY A 164 -10.38 -10.77 13.11
N PRO A 165 -10.66 -11.85 13.86
CA PRO A 165 -9.68 -12.86 14.27
C PRO A 165 -9.11 -13.74 13.15
N ASN A 166 -9.76 -13.82 11.97
CA ASN A 166 -9.27 -14.63 10.83
C ASN A 166 -8.13 -13.97 10.03
N CYS A 167 -7.36 -13.10 10.71
CA CYS A 167 -6.37 -12.20 10.14
C CYS A 167 -5.07 -12.86 9.67
N LEU A 168 -4.79 -14.08 10.15
CA LEU A 168 -3.64 -14.86 9.70
C LEU A 168 -3.73 -15.14 8.19
N TYR A 169 -4.95 -15.25 7.64
CA TYR A 169 -5.13 -15.43 6.21
C TYR A 169 -4.58 -14.25 5.41
N PHE A 170 -4.76 -13.03 5.93
CA PHE A 170 -4.21 -11.84 5.31
C PHE A 170 -2.67 -11.84 5.38
N VAL A 171 -2.11 -12.09 6.57
CA VAL A 171 -0.65 -12.06 6.76
C VAL A 171 0.03 -13.08 5.86
N PHE A 172 -0.46 -14.34 5.85
CA PHE A 172 0.12 -15.41 5.05
C PHE A 172 -0.06 -15.18 3.55
N SER A 173 -1.26 -14.79 3.10
CA SER A 173 -1.49 -14.51 1.67
C SER A 173 -0.69 -13.31 1.14
N ALA A 174 -0.32 -12.35 2.01
CA ALA A 174 0.50 -11.20 1.66
C ALA A 174 2.02 -11.44 1.75
N MET A 175 2.48 -12.54 2.36
CA MET A 175 3.94 -12.81 2.49
C MET A 175 4.73 -12.75 1.18
N PRO A 176 4.28 -13.36 0.06
CA PRO A 176 5.03 -13.29 -1.21
C PRO A 176 5.19 -11.84 -1.67
N HIS A 177 4.13 -11.04 -1.50
CA HIS A 177 4.12 -9.63 -1.84
C HIS A 177 5.13 -8.83 -1.01
N LEU A 178 5.14 -9.04 0.31
CA LEU A 178 6.05 -8.35 1.23
C LEU A 178 7.52 -8.66 0.93
N VAL A 179 7.84 -9.92 0.63
CA VAL A 179 9.19 -10.35 0.26
C VAL A 179 9.65 -9.65 -1.02
N ILE A 180 8.84 -9.66 -2.08
CA ILE A 180 9.19 -9.00 -3.34
C ILE A 180 9.33 -7.48 -3.15
N LYS A 181 8.44 -6.87 -2.36
CA LYS A 181 8.51 -5.44 -2.06
C LYS A 181 9.77 -5.07 -1.28
N LEU A 182 10.20 -5.93 -0.35
CA LEU A 182 11.45 -5.77 0.37
C LEU A 182 12.65 -5.89 -0.57
N LEU A 183 12.67 -6.88 -1.46
CA LEU A 183 13.75 -7.02 -2.45
C LEU A 183 13.85 -5.82 -3.39
N HIS A 184 12.71 -5.32 -3.89
CA HIS A 184 12.68 -4.08 -4.68
C HIS A 184 13.24 -2.89 -3.89
N TYR A 185 12.86 -2.79 -2.62
CA TYR A 185 13.34 -1.71 -1.76
C TYR A 185 14.87 -1.79 -1.55
N LEU A 186 15.38 -2.99 -1.27
CA LEU A 186 16.82 -3.23 -1.08
C LEU A 186 17.62 -2.92 -2.35
N GLY A 187 17.14 -3.34 -3.52
CA GLY A 187 17.77 -3.03 -4.81
C GLY A 187 17.72 -1.53 -5.14
N ALA A 188 16.55 -0.88 -5.00
CA ALA A 188 16.39 0.54 -5.29
C ALA A 188 17.17 1.48 -4.34
N LYS A 189 17.57 0.98 -3.17
CA LYS A 189 18.44 1.69 -2.22
C LYS A 189 19.90 1.27 -2.33
N GLU A 190 20.26 0.46 -3.33
CA GLU A 190 21.61 -0.05 -3.56
C GLU A 190 22.19 -0.78 -2.34
N ILE A 191 21.32 -1.35 -1.49
CA ILE A 191 21.72 -2.10 -0.31
C ILE A 191 22.15 -3.52 -0.70
N VAL A 192 21.52 -4.07 -1.74
CA VAL A 192 21.86 -5.37 -2.31
C VAL A 192 21.99 -5.20 -3.83
N LEU A 193 22.98 -5.87 -4.43
CA LEU A 193 23.22 -5.89 -5.88
C LEU A 193 22.20 -6.80 -6.59
N VAL A 194 20.92 -6.41 -6.55
CA VAL A 194 19.84 -7.06 -7.31
C VAL A 194 19.27 -6.02 -8.26
N ASP A 195 19.54 -6.18 -9.54
CA ASP A 195 18.97 -5.34 -10.58
C ASP A 195 17.49 -5.71 -10.85
N ASP A 196 16.75 -4.80 -11.48
CA ASP A 196 15.33 -5.01 -11.79
C ASP A 196 15.10 -6.22 -12.71
N LYS A 197 16.09 -6.59 -13.54
CA LYS A 197 15.99 -7.73 -14.45
C LYS A 197 16.06 -9.05 -13.70
N THR A 198 17.00 -9.17 -12.77
CA THR A 198 17.14 -10.32 -11.87
C THR A 198 15.92 -10.43 -10.97
N LEU A 199 15.42 -9.31 -10.45
CA LEU A 199 14.24 -9.34 -9.59
C LEU A 199 12.99 -9.82 -10.35
N LYS A 200 12.80 -9.38 -11.60
CA LYS A 200 11.74 -9.90 -12.47
C LYS A 200 11.89 -11.39 -12.75
N SER A 201 13.12 -11.87 -12.97
CA SER A 201 13.37 -13.27 -13.32
C SER A 201 13.15 -14.23 -12.16
N ILE A 202 13.31 -13.79 -10.91
CA ILE A 202 13.07 -14.61 -9.69
C ILE A 202 11.66 -14.45 -9.10
N THR A 203 10.89 -13.46 -9.55
CA THR A 203 9.56 -13.13 -8.99
C THR A 203 8.61 -14.33 -9.07
N LEU A 204 8.57 -15.05 -10.20
CA LEU A 204 7.68 -16.20 -10.37
C LEU A 204 8.06 -17.35 -9.43
N GLN A 205 9.35 -17.62 -9.25
CA GLN A 205 9.87 -18.69 -8.40
C GLN A 205 9.55 -18.40 -6.93
N ILE A 206 9.70 -17.14 -6.49
CA ILE A 206 9.26 -16.72 -5.16
C ILE A 206 7.77 -17.01 -4.98
N TYR A 207 6.94 -16.60 -5.94
CA TYR A 207 5.51 -16.87 -5.87
C TYR A 207 5.18 -18.36 -5.86
N PHE A 208 5.75 -19.18 -6.74
CA PHE A 208 5.50 -20.62 -6.75
C PHE A 208 5.94 -21.31 -5.44
N GLY A 209 7.08 -20.89 -4.88
CA GLY A 209 7.55 -21.38 -3.59
C GLY A 209 6.54 -21.08 -2.48
N PHE A 210 6.08 -19.83 -2.38
CA PHE A 210 5.06 -19.49 -1.39
C PHE A 210 3.70 -20.10 -1.69
N LEU A 211 3.24 -20.15 -2.93
CA LEU A 211 1.94 -20.74 -3.29
C LEU A 211 1.85 -22.20 -2.88
N THR A 212 2.95 -22.96 -3.04
CA THR A 212 3.04 -24.34 -2.54
C THR A 212 2.83 -24.40 -1.03
N LEU A 213 3.55 -23.55 -0.28
CA LEU A 213 3.43 -23.48 1.19
C LEU A 213 2.02 -23.06 1.63
N LEU A 214 1.43 -22.07 0.96
CA LEU A 214 0.07 -21.60 1.25
C LEU A 214 -0.97 -22.69 0.98
N LEU A 215 -0.82 -23.45 -0.10
CA LEU A 215 -1.71 -24.55 -0.46
C LEU A 215 -1.73 -25.65 0.62
N PHE A 216 -0.58 -25.95 1.23
CA PHE A 216 -0.48 -26.90 2.34
C PHE A 216 -1.16 -26.42 3.62
N VAL A 217 -1.20 -25.11 3.86
CA VAL A 217 -1.83 -24.54 5.06
C VAL A 217 -3.34 -24.42 4.86
N ASP A 218 -3.77 -23.76 3.79
CA ASP A 218 -5.17 -23.67 3.37
C ASP A 218 -5.26 -23.18 1.90
N PRO A 219 -5.95 -23.89 0.99
CA PRO A 219 -6.14 -23.47 -0.40
C PRO A 219 -6.79 -22.07 -0.58
N PHE A 220 -7.60 -21.59 0.36
CA PHE A 220 -8.16 -20.23 0.32
C PHE A 220 -7.10 -19.14 0.50
N LEU A 221 -5.94 -19.44 1.09
CA LEU A 221 -4.79 -18.53 1.15
C LEU A 221 -4.22 -18.26 -0.25
N VAL A 222 -4.22 -19.29 -1.10
CA VAL A 222 -3.81 -19.15 -2.51
C VAL A 222 -4.75 -18.18 -3.20
N VAL A 223 -6.07 -18.34 -3.03
CA VAL A 223 -7.08 -17.44 -3.61
C VAL A 223 -6.86 -16.00 -3.16
N ALA A 224 -6.66 -15.77 -1.86
CA ALA A 224 -6.37 -14.44 -1.33
C ALA A 224 -5.03 -13.86 -1.82
N ALA A 225 -4.06 -14.71 -2.19
CA ALA A 225 -2.76 -14.30 -2.71
C ALA A 225 -2.74 -13.99 -4.23
N VAL A 226 -3.74 -14.49 -4.99
CA VAL A 226 -3.83 -14.30 -6.44
C VAL A 226 -3.73 -12.83 -6.87
N PRO A 227 -4.41 -11.85 -6.23
CA PRO A 227 -4.30 -10.47 -6.66
C PRO A 227 -2.87 -9.93 -6.57
N TYR A 228 -2.12 -10.31 -5.52
CA TYR A 228 -0.71 -9.96 -5.40
C TYR A 228 0.13 -10.55 -6.54
N PHE A 229 -0.07 -11.84 -6.82
CA PHE A 229 0.60 -12.54 -7.91
C PHE A 229 0.34 -11.85 -9.25
N LEU A 230 -0.92 -11.60 -9.58
CA LEU A 230 -1.31 -10.92 -10.82
C LEU A 230 -0.67 -9.54 -10.93
N ASN A 231 -0.61 -8.77 -9.85
CA ASN A 231 0.03 -7.46 -9.88
C ASN A 231 1.53 -7.54 -10.19
N HIS A 232 2.26 -8.47 -9.58
CA HIS A 232 3.71 -8.58 -9.75
C HIS A 232 4.09 -9.30 -11.06
N ALA A 233 3.23 -10.19 -11.57
CA ALA A 233 3.44 -10.91 -12.83
C ALA A 233 2.90 -10.17 -14.07
N LYS A 234 2.15 -9.06 -13.93
CA LYS A 234 1.53 -8.36 -15.06
C LYS A 234 2.50 -7.94 -16.17
N SER A 235 3.75 -7.58 -15.85
CA SER A 235 4.75 -7.25 -16.86
C SER A 235 5.19 -8.48 -17.63
N ILE A 236 5.34 -9.62 -16.95
CA ILE A 236 5.73 -10.90 -17.57
C ILE A 236 4.65 -11.35 -18.54
N PHE A 237 3.37 -11.29 -18.13
CA PHE A 237 2.25 -11.62 -19.01
C PHE A 237 2.15 -10.67 -20.20
N ARG A 238 2.38 -9.37 -20.00
CA ARG A 238 2.35 -8.39 -21.09
C ARG A 238 3.47 -8.61 -22.12
N ASP A 239 4.67 -8.95 -21.64
CA ASP A 239 5.81 -9.23 -22.51
C ASP A 239 5.58 -10.53 -23.30
N PHE A 240 4.97 -11.56 -22.67
CA PHE A 240 4.59 -12.81 -23.33
C PHE A 240 3.53 -12.61 -24.43
N ILE A 241 2.52 -11.76 -24.18
CA ILE A 241 1.49 -11.44 -25.18
C ILE A 241 2.08 -10.70 -26.37
N LYS A 242 2.97 -9.73 -26.14
CA LYS A 242 3.63 -8.98 -27.23
C LYS A 242 4.46 -9.86 -28.15
N VAL A 243 5.14 -10.87 -27.61
CA VAL A 243 5.96 -11.81 -28.39
C VAL A 243 5.11 -12.72 -29.28
N ARG A 244 3.84 -12.97 -28.93
CA ARG A 244 2.92 -13.79 -29.76
C ARG A 244 2.17 -13.01 -30.83
N THR A 245 2.20 -11.68 -30.78
CA THR A 245 1.54 -10.78 -31.75
C THR A 245 2.51 -10.19 -32.78
N LEU A 246 3.76 -10.64 -32.78
CA LEU A 246 4.80 -10.37 -33.78
C LEU A 246 5.12 -11.68 -34.49
#